data_AF-A0A1F9P480-F1
#
_entry.id   AF-A0A1F9P480-F1
#
_cell.length_a   1.000
_cell.length_b   1.000
_cell.length_c   1.000
_cell.angle_alpha   90.00
_cell.angle_beta   90.00
_cell.angle_gamma   90.00
#
_symmetry.space_group_name_H-M   'P 1'
#
loop_
_entity.id
_entity.type
_entity.pdbx_description
1 polymer ?
#
loop_
_entity_poly.entity_id
_entity_poly.type
_entity_poly.pdbx_seq_one_letter_code
_entity_poly.pdbx_strand_id
1 'polypeptide(L)'
;MGDEHLILELRDVVSLHNGILPLYHSLGHVIRARIQSGEWHVGQRIPSERDLMRMFGVSRTTVRQGIENLVKEGVLPCPFH
;
A
#
# COMPACT_ATOMS: atom_id res chain seq x y z
N MET A 1 20.63 13.88 -13.87
CA MET A 1 19.34 14.21 -13.24
C MET A 1 18.59 12.90 -13.20
N GLY A 2 18.99 12.05 -12.25
CA GLY A 2 18.63 10.65 -12.22
C GLY A 2 17.19 10.53 -11.76
N ASP A 3 16.36 10.05 -12.66
CA ASP A 3 15.04 9.50 -12.45
C ASP A 3 15.08 8.35 -11.42
N GLU A 4 15.21 8.69 -10.15
CA GLU A 4 14.91 7.80 -9.02
C GLU A 4 13.39 7.64 -8.85
N HIS A 5 12.73 7.21 -9.93
CA HIS A 5 11.32 6.84 -9.94
C HIS A 5 11.09 5.80 -8.83
N LEU A 6 10.55 6.29 -7.71
CA LEU A 6 10.19 5.55 -6.51
C LEU A 6 8.96 4.66 -6.80
N ILE A 7 9.02 3.79 -7.80
CA ILE A 7 7.93 2.88 -8.12
C ILE A 7 8.18 1.60 -7.31
N LEU A 8 7.58 1.55 -6.12
CA LEU A 8 7.54 0.35 -5.29
C LEU A 8 6.67 -0.70 -5.98
N GLU A 9 7.27 -1.58 -6.77
CA GLU A 9 6.61 -2.61 -7.56
C GLU A 9 6.15 -3.79 -6.67
N LEU A 10 5.37 -4.70 -7.25
CA LEU A 10 5.02 -6.02 -6.69
C LEU A 10 6.20 -6.72 -5.97
N ARG A 11 7.40 -6.50 -6.49
CA ARG A 11 8.66 -7.04 -5.99
C ARG A 11 9.00 -6.57 -4.58
N ASP A 12 8.58 -5.37 -4.16
CA ASP A 12 8.84 -4.84 -2.82
C ASP A 12 7.91 -5.48 -1.78
N VAL A 13 6.63 -5.66 -2.12
CA VAL A 13 5.66 -6.37 -1.26
C VAL A 13 6.10 -7.81 -1.03
N VAL A 14 6.56 -8.49 -2.08
CA VAL A 14 7.05 -9.87 -2.01
C VAL A 14 8.40 -9.96 -1.28
N SER A 15 9.31 -9.00 -1.50
CA SER A 15 10.62 -8.98 -0.81
C SER A 15 10.49 -8.81 0.69
N LEU A 16 9.57 -7.96 1.16
CA LEU A 16 9.27 -7.78 2.59
C LEU A 16 8.60 -9.02 3.22
N HIS A 17 7.85 -9.78 2.42
CA HIS A 17 7.21 -11.02 2.85
C HIS A 17 8.18 -12.20 2.99
N ASN A 18 9.31 -12.21 2.26
CA ASN A 18 10.23 -13.36 2.14
C ASN A 18 11.08 -13.65 3.39
N GLY A 19 10.62 -13.28 4.60
CA GLY A 19 11.33 -13.67 5.82
C GLY A 19 10.60 -13.52 7.14
N ILE A 20 9.78 -12.47 7.37
CA ILE A 20 9.35 -12.14 8.75
C ILE A 20 7.94 -11.53 8.86
N LEU A 21 7.39 -10.88 7.81
CA LEU A 21 6.14 -10.13 7.91
C LEU A 21 5.00 -10.70 7.03
N PRO A 22 3.75 -10.70 7.53
CA PRO A 22 2.59 -11.08 6.72
C PRO A 22 2.42 -10.16 5.50
N LEU A 23 1.92 -10.70 4.37
CA LEU A 23 1.73 -9.94 3.13
C LEU A 23 0.91 -8.65 3.29
N TYR A 24 -0.11 -8.65 4.17
CA TYR A 24 -0.92 -7.46 4.42
C TYR A 24 -0.11 -6.35 5.10
N HIS A 25 0.88 -6.73 5.91
CA HIS A 25 1.75 -5.80 6.62
C HIS A 25 2.78 -5.21 5.66
N SER A 26 3.38 -6.04 4.80
CA SER A 26 4.25 -5.59 3.70
C SER A 26 3.52 -4.62 2.76
N LEU A 27 2.28 -4.94 2.39
CA LEU A 27 1.44 -4.07 1.58
C LEU A 27 1.17 -2.73 2.27
N GLY A 28 0.77 -2.76 3.55
CA GLY A 28 0.55 -1.56 4.34
C GLY A 28 1.79 -0.66 4.39
N HIS A 29 2.98 -1.25 4.56
CA HIS A 29 4.24 -0.53 4.56
C HIS A 29 4.51 0.19 3.24
N VAL A 30 4.32 -0.50 2.11
CA VAL A 30 4.50 0.09 0.77
C VAL A 30 3.51 1.24 0.53
N ILE A 31 2.24 1.05 0.87
CA ILE A 31 1.22 2.08 0.73
C ILE A 31 1.57 3.31 1.59
N ARG A 32 1.99 3.08 2.84
CA ARG A 32 2.43 4.15 3.74
C ARG A 32 3.62 4.91 3.16
N ALA A 33 4.62 4.21 2.62
CA ALA A 33 5.78 4.84 2.00
C ALA A 33 5.37 5.75 0.82
N ARG A 34 4.43 5.31 -0.03
CA ARG A 34 3.89 6.14 -1.13
C ARG A 34 3.14 7.38 -0.63
N ILE A 35 2.36 7.23 0.44
CA ILE A 35 1.66 8.36 1.05
C ILE A 35 2.67 9.36 1.63
N GLN A 36 3.69 8.87 2.35
CA GLN A 36 4.74 9.70 2.94
C GLN A 36 5.63 10.37 1.90
N SER A 37 5.86 9.70 0.76
CA SER A 37 6.58 10.26 -0.38
C SER A 37 5.78 11.35 -1.10
N GLY A 38 4.50 11.54 -0.77
CA GLY A 38 3.61 12.48 -1.45
C GLY A 38 3.11 11.98 -2.81
N GLU A 39 3.39 10.72 -3.18
CA GLU A 39 2.84 10.12 -4.40
C GLU A 39 1.32 9.97 -4.27
N TRP A 40 0.84 9.57 -3.09
CA TRP A 40 -0.58 9.49 -2.76
C TRP A 40 -0.91 10.50 -1.66
N HIS A 41 -1.54 11.61 -2.02
CA HIS A 41 -1.85 12.65 -1.05
C HIS A 41 -2.90 12.19 -0.04
N VAL A 42 -2.67 12.48 1.25
CA VAL A 42 -3.63 12.24 2.33
C VAL A 42 -4.91 13.04 2.04
N GLY A 43 -6.02 12.34 1.81
CA GLY A 43 -7.31 12.94 1.42
C GLY A 43 -7.61 12.88 -0.08
N GLN A 44 -6.63 12.53 -0.93
CA GLN A 44 -6.89 12.15 -2.31
C GLN A 44 -7.30 10.68 -2.35
N ARG A 45 -8.22 10.36 -3.26
CA ARG A 45 -8.81 9.03 -3.35
C ARG A 45 -7.71 8.01 -3.70
N ILE A 46 -7.36 7.15 -2.74
CA ILE A 46 -6.45 6.04 -3.01
C ILE A 46 -7.03 5.16 -4.14
N PRO A 47 -6.17 4.43 -4.86
CA PRO A 47 -6.63 3.44 -5.83
C PRO A 47 -7.63 2.47 -5.19
N SER A 48 -8.63 2.03 -5.94
CA SER A 48 -9.66 1.14 -5.40
C SER A 48 -9.07 -0.20 -4.97
N GLU A 49 -9.77 -0.99 -4.13
CA GLU A 49 -9.31 -2.34 -3.75
C GLU A 49 -8.91 -3.17 -4.99
N ARG A 50 -9.70 -3.08 -6.06
CA ARG A 50 -9.47 -3.80 -7.32
C ARG A 50 -8.23 -3.30 -8.07
N ASP A 51 -7.91 -2.02 -7.99
CA ASP A 51 -6.71 -1.46 -8.59
C ASP A 51 -5.48 -1.86 -7.78
N LEU A 52 -5.54 -1.78 -6.45
CA LEU A 52 -4.48 -2.24 -5.55
C LEU A 52 -4.19 -3.74 -5.75
N MET A 53 -5.24 -4.57 -5.88
CA MET A 53 -5.07 -5.98 -6.22
C MET A 53 -4.32 -6.19 -7.54
N ARG A 54 -4.60 -5.36 -8.56
CA ARG A 54 -3.92 -5.46 -9.87
C ARG A 54 -2.50 -4.94 -9.83
N MET A 55 -2.26 -3.82 -9.17
CA MET A 55 -0.93 -3.21 -9.06
C MET A 55 0.03 -4.06 -8.22
N PHE A 56 -0.47 -4.61 -7.11
CA PHE A 56 0.35 -5.36 -6.17
C PHE A 56 0.18 -6.88 -6.29
N GLY A 57 -0.65 -7.38 -7.22
CA GLY A 57 -0.84 -8.81 -7.47
C GLY A 57 -1.28 -9.62 -6.24
N VAL A 58 -1.90 -8.98 -5.26
CA VAL A 58 -2.33 -9.59 -4.00
C VAL A 58 -3.83 -9.86 -3.97
N SER A 59 -4.24 -10.78 -3.09
CA SER A 59 -5.65 -11.08 -2.87
C SER A 59 -6.41 -9.91 -2.24
N ARG A 60 -7.71 -9.84 -2.49
CA ARG A 60 -8.61 -8.82 -1.90
C ARG A 60 -8.51 -8.75 -0.38
N THR A 61 -8.45 -9.90 0.29
CA THR A 61 -8.31 -9.98 1.75
C THR A 61 -7.05 -9.30 2.25
N THR A 62 -5.93 -9.48 1.55
CA THR A 62 -4.65 -8.84 1.87
C THR A 62 -4.71 -7.32 1.69
N VAL A 63 -5.33 -6.86 0.59
CA VAL A 63 -5.56 -5.43 0.33
C VAL A 63 -6.41 -4.82 1.42
N ARG A 64 -7.56 -5.42 1.69
CA ARG A 64 -8.49 -4.95 2.71
C ARG A 64 -7.83 -4.87 4.08
N GLN A 65 -7.09 -5.90 4.48
CA GLN A 65 -6.41 -5.92 5.78
C GLN A 65 -5.31 -4.85 5.87
N GLY A 66 -4.56 -4.63 4.78
CA GLY A 66 -3.55 -3.57 4.70
C GLY A 66 -4.18 -2.18 4.83
N ILE A 67 -5.27 -1.91 4.11
CA ILE A 67 -6.03 -0.65 4.22
C ILE A 67 -6.62 -0.48 5.62
N GLU A 68 -7.28 -1.50 6.17
CA GLU A 68 -7.87 -1.44 7.52
C GLU A 68 -6.81 -1.12 8.58
N ASN A 69 -5.61 -1.69 8.48
CA ASN A 69 -4.52 -1.39 9.39
C ASN A 69 -4.06 0.06 9.26
N LEU A 70 -3.90 0.57 8.04
CA LEU A 70 -3.52 1.96 7.80
C LEU A 70 -4.58 2.96 8.27
N VAL A 71 -5.86 2.61 8.17
CA VAL A 71 -6.97 3.40 8.72
C VAL A 71 -6.92 3.39 10.25
N LYS A 72 -6.71 2.21 10.87
CA LYS A 72 -6.54 2.09 12.33
C LYS A 72 -5.34 2.86 12.86
N GLU A 73 -4.25 2.92 12.10
CA GLU A 73 -3.04 3.69 12.42
C GLU A 73 -3.22 5.21 12.19
N GLY A 74 -4.33 5.64 11.60
CA GLY A 74 -4.57 7.05 11.27
C GLY A 74 -3.76 7.56 10.07
N VAL A 75 -3.14 6.66 9.31
CA VAL A 75 -2.38 6.99 8.09
C VAL A 75 -3.31 7.26 6.90
N LEU A 76 -4.44 6.54 6.84
CA LEU A 76 -5.48 6.74 5.85
C LEU A 76 -6.78 7.26 6.48
N PRO A 77 -7.47 8.22 5.84
CA PRO A 77 -8.84 8.54 6.22
C PRO A 77 -9.73 7.33 5.96
N CYS A 78 -10.78 7.17 6.77
CA CYS A 78 -11.75 6.09 6.61
C CYS A 78 -12.31 6.08 5.16
N PRO A 79 -12.20 4.96 4.42
CA PRO A 79 -12.52 4.91 2.98
C PRO A 79 -14.02 4.94 2.67
N PHE A 80 -14.88 5.00 3.70
CA PHE A 80 -16.34 5.01 3.57
C PHE A 80 -16.87 6.34 4.12
N HIS A 81 -16.91 7.37 3.28
CA HIS A 81 -17.67 8.59 3.52
C HIS A 81 -18.34 9.06 2.24
#